data_AF-H1Z3H8-F1
#
_entry.id   AF-H1Z3H8-F1
#
_cell.length_a   1.000
_cell.length_b   1.000
_cell.length_c   1.000
_cell.angle_alpha   90.00
_cell.angle_beta   90.00
_cell.angle_gamma   90.00
#
_symmetry.space_group_name_H-M   'P 1'
#
loop_
_entity.id
_entity.type
_entity.pdbx_description
1 polymer ?
#
loop_
_entity_poly.entity_id
_entity_poly.type
_entity_poly.pdbx_seq_one_letter_code
_entity_poly.pdbx_strand_id
1 'polypeptide(L)'
;MKDKLNLGEGDVFFLDLTGHTGISESTMKDPHYIAVVMNPGKLLNENHRTIICVPMTSVKSKMWDEVNNRPRIYSHYLIKPEKYPELKNNTLIKCEQIYTINREYFSDYRFTLDKHDLHEVRKRMINIIGY
;
A
#
# COMPACT_ATOMS: atom_id res chain seq x y z
N MET A 1 20.80 3.77 -20.27
CA MET A 1 19.37 3.61 -20.58
C MET A 1 18.69 3.28 -19.26
N LYS A 2 17.84 4.15 -18.71
CA LYS A 2 17.07 3.79 -17.50
C LYS A 2 15.97 2.84 -17.94
N ASP A 3 15.95 1.62 -17.43
CA ASP A 3 14.85 0.70 -17.65
C ASP A 3 13.53 1.38 -17.27
N LYS A 4 12.56 1.35 -18.18
CA LYS A 4 11.27 2.00 -17.99
C LYS A 4 10.53 1.27 -16.88
N LEU A 5 10.26 1.96 -15.79
CA LEU A 5 9.42 1.46 -14.71
C LEU A 5 7.98 1.37 -15.19
N ASN A 6 7.49 0.15 -15.42
CA ASN A 6 6.10 -0.10 -15.76
C ASN A 6 5.30 -0.33 -14.47
N LEU A 7 4.54 0.67 -14.02
CA LEU A 7 3.72 0.60 -12.82
C LEU A 7 2.36 -0.02 -13.12
N GLY A 8 2.06 -1.12 -12.46
CA GLY A 8 0.77 -1.77 -12.41
C GLY A 8 -0.06 -1.34 -11.20
N GLU A 9 -1.37 -1.47 -11.34
CA GLU A 9 -2.24 -1.40 -10.18
C GLU A 9 -2.10 -2.67 -9.32
N GLY A 10 -2.06 -2.50 -8.01
CA GLY A 10 -1.82 -3.58 -7.06
C GLY A 10 -0.34 -3.86 -6.84
N ASP A 11 0.56 -3.27 -7.64
CA ASP A 11 1.99 -3.44 -7.44
C ASP A 11 2.41 -2.91 -6.06
N VAL A 12 3.26 -3.68 -5.41
CA VAL A 12 3.77 -3.41 -4.08
C VAL A 12 5.26 -3.13 -4.17
N PHE A 13 5.66 -2.00 -3.60
CA PHE A 13 7.04 -1.54 -3.55
C PHE A 13 7.50 -1.38 -2.11
N PHE A 14 8.79 -1.56 -1.86
CA PHE A 14 9.39 -1.24 -0.58
C PHE A 14 10.04 0.15 -0.66
N LEU A 15 9.46 1.13 0.04
CA LEU A 15 9.84 2.53 -0.10
C LEU A 15 10.30 3.11 1.23
N ASP A 16 11.44 3.80 1.22
CA ASP A 16 11.82 4.73 2.28
C ASP A 16 11.26 6.12 1.95
N LEU A 17 10.30 6.58 2.77
CA LEU A 17 9.59 7.83 2.55
C LEU A 17 10.10 8.99 3.40
N THR A 18 11.08 8.73 4.29
CA THR A 18 11.62 9.72 5.24
C THR A 18 12.28 10.92 4.55
N GLY A 19 12.85 10.73 3.35
CA GLY A 19 13.54 11.80 2.61
C GLY A 19 12.71 12.55 1.55
N HIS A 20 11.48 12.12 1.26
CA HIS A 20 10.92 12.34 -0.09
C HIS A 20 9.47 12.82 -0.17
N THR A 21 8.75 12.91 0.95
CA THR A 21 7.29 13.09 0.91
C THR A 21 6.76 14.25 1.75
N GLY A 22 7.60 14.97 2.50
CA GLY A 22 7.13 15.96 3.48
C GLY A 22 6.24 15.35 4.58
N ILE A 23 6.11 14.02 4.62
CA ILE A 23 5.45 13.27 5.69
C ILE A 23 6.35 13.38 6.92
N SER A 24 5.77 13.76 8.06
CA SER A 24 6.56 13.96 9.28
C SER A 24 7.31 12.67 9.63
N GLU A 25 8.57 12.81 10.07
CA GLU A 25 9.38 11.68 10.56
C GLU A 25 8.66 10.86 11.64
N SER A 26 7.70 11.45 12.37
CA SER A 26 6.89 10.75 13.38
C SER A 26 5.82 9.81 12.80
N THR A 27 5.43 9.97 11.54
CA THR A 27 4.29 9.26 10.93
C THR A 27 4.73 7.99 10.19
N MET A 28 5.93 7.98 9.62
CA MET A 28 6.54 6.82 8.93
C MET A 28 8.04 6.81 9.17
N LYS A 29 8.48 6.23 10.29
CA LYS A 29 9.91 6.19 10.69
C LYS A 29 10.76 5.18 9.92
N ASP A 30 10.15 4.31 9.12
CA ASP A 30 10.84 3.16 8.55
C ASP A 30 10.40 2.95 7.09
N PRO A 31 11.21 2.30 6.27
CA PRO A 31 10.76 1.87 4.95
C PRO A 31 9.55 0.93 5.05
N HIS A 32 8.60 1.14 4.16
CA HIS A 32 7.31 0.48 4.20
C HIS A 32 7.02 -0.21 2.87
N TYR A 33 6.32 -1.35 2.94
CA TYR A 33 5.62 -1.87 1.77
C TYR A 33 4.47 -0.92 1.44
N ILE A 34 4.36 -0.52 0.18
CA ILE A 34 3.40 0.45 -0.33
C ILE A 34 2.72 -0.18 -1.54
N ALA A 35 1.39 -0.28 -1.49
CA ALA A 35 0.59 -0.81 -2.58
C ALA A 35 0.01 0.31 -3.44
N VAL A 36 0.14 0.18 -4.76
CA VAL A 36 -0.43 1.09 -5.75
C VAL A 36 -1.92 0.79 -5.92
N VAL A 37 -2.78 1.78 -5.74
CA VAL A 37 -4.25 1.65 -5.79
C VAL A 37 -4.89 2.60 -6.81
N MET A 38 -4.12 2.97 -7.82
CA MET A 38 -4.48 3.94 -8.84
C MET A 38 -5.02 3.26 -10.09
N ASN A 39 -6.00 3.89 -10.75
CA ASN A 39 -6.55 3.40 -12.01
C ASN A 39 -5.44 3.15 -13.06
N PRO A 40 -5.41 1.96 -13.71
CA PRO A 40 -4.38 1.61 -14.70
C PRO A 40 -4.24 2.62 -15.86
N GLY A 41 -5.34 3.18 -16.34
CA GLY A 41 -5.32 4.19 -17.42
C GLY A 41 -4.58 5.47 -17.01
N LYS A 42 -4.56 5.82 -15.72
CA LYS A 42 -3.76 6.94 -15.20
C LYS A 42 -2.30 6.52 -14.97
N LEU A 43 -2.05 5.28 -14.57
CA LEU A 43 -0.69 4.74 -14.43
C LEU A 43 0.06 4.67 -15.77
N LEU A 44 -0.64 4.41 -16.86
CA LEU A 44 -0.08 4.42 -18.22
C LEU A 44 0.29 5.83 -18.72
N ASN A 45 -0.25 6.88 -18.11
CA ASN A 45 0.07 8.25 -18.49
C ASN A 45 1.41 8.68 -17.87
N GLU A 46 2.47 8.73 -18.68
CA GLU A 46 3.82 9.12 -18.25
C GLU A 46 3.88 10.56 -17.69
N ASN A 47 2.97 11.45 -18.12
CA ASN A 47 2.89 12.82 -17.59
C ASN A 47 2.27 12.87 -16.17
N HIS A 48 1.59 11.81 -15.73
CA HIS A 48 1.03 11.74 -14.39
C HIS A 48 2.13 11.39 -13.38
N ARG A 49 2.76 12.41 -12.79
CA ARG A 49 3.96 12.22 -11.95
C ARG A 49 3.69 11.65 -10.56
N THR A 50 2.45 11.72 -10.07
CA THR A 50 2.10 11.24 -8.73
C THR A 50 1.27 9.97 -8.77
N ILE A 51 1.40 9.12 -7.75
CA ILE A 51 0.77 7.80 -7.69
C ILE A 51 -0.02 7.70 -6.37
N ILE A 52 -1.26 7.23 -6.46
CA ILE A 52 -2.13 7.04 -5.29
C ILE A 52 -1.79 5.70 -4.61
N CYS A 53 -1.34 5.88 -3.37
CA CYS A 53 -0.76 4.95 -2.41
C CYS A 53 -1.64 4.42 -1.28
N VAL A 54 -1.42 3.19 -0.81
CA VAL A 54 -1.68 2.86 0.62
C VAL A 54 -0.50 2.09 1.25
N PRO A 55 -0.14 2.38 2.51
CA PRO A 55 0.94 1.70 3.19
C PRO A 55 0.51 0.41 3.85
N MET A 56 1.51 -0.42 4.10
CA MET A 56 1.34 -1.74 4.67
C MET A 56 2.24 -1.89 5.91
N THR A 57 1.76 -2.60 6.92
CA THR A 57 2.50 -2.81 8.18
C THR A 57 2.28 -4.22 8.72
N SER A 58 3.33 -4.84 9.27
CA SER A 58 3.19 -6.12 9.95
C SER A 58 2.18 -6.01 11.11
N VAL A 59 1.33 -7.02 11.27
CA VAL A 59 0.37 -7.10 12.37
C VAL A 59 1.14 -7.09 13.70
N LYS A 60 0.73 -6.19 14.59
CA LYS A 60 1.17 -6.13 15.99
C LYS A 60 -0.05 -6.37 16.88
N SER A 61 0.14 -6.93 18.08
CA SER A 61 -0.96 -7.25 19.02
C SER A 61 -1.93 -6.08 19.25
N LYS A 62 -1.41 -4.85 19.33
CA LYS A 62 -2.21 -3.62 19.49
C LYS A 62 -3.10 -3.25 18.30
N MET A 63 -2.91 -3.86 17.13
CA MET A 63 -3.69 -3.62 15.91
C MET A 63 -4.71 -4.73 15.63
N TRP A 64 -4.64 -5.82 16.39
CA TRP A 64 -5.45 -7.02 16.20
C TRP A 64 -6.42 -7.23 17.37
N ASP A 65 -7.65 -7.59 17.05
CA ASP A 65 -8.68 -7.99 17.99
C ASP A 65 -8.72 -9.52 18.03
N GLU A 66 -8.02 -10.10 19.01
CA GLU A 66 -7.92 -11.55 19.20
C GLU A 66 -9.28 -12.20 19.45
N VAL A 67 -10.21 -11.49 20.10
CA VAL A 67 -11.53 -12.04 20.49
C VAL A 67 -12.39 -12.26 19.25
N ASN A 68 -12.38 -11.28 18.33
CA ASN A 68 -13.19 -11.32 17.11
C ASN A 68 -12.38 -11.74 15.87
N ASN A 69 -11.09 -12.08 16.04
CA ASN A 69 -10.15 -12.46 14.99
C ASN A 69 -10.16 -11.50 13.79
N ARG A 70 -10.04 -10.19 14.06
CA ARG A 70 -10.10 -9.14 13.02
C ARG A 70 -9.16 -7.97 13.31
N PRO A 71 -8.84 -7.11 12.31
CA PRO A 71 -8.19 -5.84 12.59
C PRO A 71 -9.05 -4.98 13.51
N ARG A 72 -8.43 -4.28 14.48
CA ARG A 72 -9.13 -3.34 15.36
C ARG A 72 -9.67 -2.12 14.62
N ILE A 73 -8.97 -1.71 13.57
CA ILE A 73 -9.37 -0.58 12.73
C ILE A 73 -10.08 -1.15 11.51
N TYR A 74 -11.33 -0.73 11.31
CA TYR A 74 -12.21 -1.28 10.26
C TYR A 74 -11.67 -1.05 8.84
N SER A 75 -10.96 0.06 8.61
CA SER A 75 -10.32 0.36 7.32
C SER A 75 -9.12 -0.53 7.02
N HIS A 76 -8.61 -1.32 7.97
CA HIS A 76 -7.47 -2.19 7.73
C HIS A 76 -7.90 -3.46 7.01
N TYR A 77 -7.10 -3.88 6.03
CA TYR A 77 -7.26 -5.15 5.35
C TYR A 77 -6.09 -6.08 5.65
N LEU A 78 -6.37 -7.30 6.09
CA LEU A 78 -5.33 -8.29 6.38
C LEU A 78 -4.98 -9.06 5.10
N ILE A 79 -3.69 -9.14 4.81
CA ILE A 79 -3.10 -10.10 3.89
C ILE A 79 -2.08 -10.98 4.63
N LYS A 80 -1.81 -12.17 4.09
CA LYS A 80 -1.02 -13.17 4.79
C LYS A 80 0.12 -13.74 3.93
N PRO A 81 1.23 -14.19 4.54
CA PRO A 81 2.36 -14.80 3.85
C PRO A 81 2.01 -16.01 2.99
N GLU A 82 0.97 -16.78 3.35
CA GLU A 82 0.60 -17.98 2.57
C GLU A 82 0.13 -17.62 1.15
N LYS A 83 -0.39 -16.39 0.97
CA LYS A 83 -0.81 -15.86 -0.32
C LYS A 83 0.29 -15.02 -1.00
N TYR A 84 1.12 -14.35 -0.20
CA TYR A 84 2.20 -13.47 -0.65
C TYR A 84 3.51 -13.83 0.06
N PRO A 85 4.30 -14.79 -0.48
CA PRO A 85 5.50 -15.32 0.17
C PRO A 85 6.60 -14.29 0.44
N GLU A 86 6.57 -13.14 -0.23
CA GLU A 86 7.45 -11.99 0.00
C GLU A 86 7.24 -11.35 1.39
N LEU A 87 6.10 -11.64 2.03
CA LEU A 87 5.77 -11.16 3.37
C LEU A 87 6.29 -12.15 4.42
N LYS A 88 7.10 -11.66 5.35
CA LYS A 88 7.57 -12.48 6.50
C LYS A 88 6.49 -12.71 7.56
N ASN A 89 5.49 -11.83 7.62
CA ASN A 89 4.46 -11.83 8.65
C ASN A 89 3.10 -11.45 8.05
N ASN A 90 2.03 -11.78 8.76
CA ASN A 90 0.71 -11.20 8.56
C ASN A 90 0.82 -9.67 8.49
N THR A 91 0.20 -9.07 7.49
CA THR A 91 0.39 -7.66 7.15
C THR A 91 -0.96 -6.97 6.96
N LEU A 92 -1.11 -5.78 7.53
CA LEU A 92 -2.29 -4.94 7.36
C LEU A 92 -2.01 -3.87 6.32
N ILE A 93 -2.91 -3.74 5.35
CA ILE A 93 -2.99 -2.60 4.45
C ILE A 93 -3.86 -1.53 5.13
N LYS A 94 -3.31 -0.34 5.32
CA LYS A 94 -3.96 0.75 6.07
C LYS A 94 -4.70 1.67 5.11
N CYS A 95 -5.94 1.30 4.77
CA CYS A 95 -6.70 1.99 3.71
C CYS A 95 -7.05 3.45 4.06
N GLU A 96 -6.99 3.84 5.34
CA GLU A 96 -7.22 5.22 5.78
C GLU A 96 -6.02 6.14 5.53
N GLN A 97 -4.83 5.56 5.33
CA GLN A 97 -3.60 6.31 5.11
C GLN A 97 -3.32 6.40 3.61
N ILE A 98 -4.07 7.24 2.90
CA ILE A 98 -3.91 7.41 1.46
C ILE A 98 -2.77 8.38 1.20
N TYR A 99 -1.78 7.95 0.43
CA TYR A 99 -0.65 8.79 0.03
C TYR A 99 -0.68 9.14 -1.45
N THR A 100 -0.02 10.25 -1.78
CA THR A 100 0.26 10.66 -3.15
C THR A 100 1.78 10.82 -3.25
N ILE A 101 2.43 9.90 -3.96
CA ILE A 101 3.90 9.80 -4.00
C ILE A 101 4.39 10.00 -5.44
N ASN A 102 5.52 10.69 -5.64
CA ASN A 102 6.10 10.83 -6.97
C ASN A 102 6.51 9.45 -7.53
N ARG A 103 6.17 9.22 -8.80
CA ARG A 103 6.43 8.00 -9.57
C ARG A 103 7.90 7.58 -9.53
N GLU A 104 8.82 8.54 -9.51
CA GLU A 104 10.26 8.26 -9.52
C GLU A 104 10.76 7.50 -8.29
N TYR A 105 10.02 7.52 -7.18
CA TYR A 105 10.38 6.81 -5.96
C TYR A 105 10.05 5.32 -6.01
N PHE A 106 9.23 4.86 -6.96
CA PHE A 106 8.82 3.46 -7.05
C PHE A 106 9.87 2.58 -7.72
N SER A 107 11.02 2.33 -7.07
CA SER A 107 12.11 1.56 -7.69
C SER A 107 12.23 0.11 -7.22
N ASP A 108 11.85 -0.20 -5.98
CA ASP A 108 12.05 -1.52 -5.35
C ASP A 108 10.75 -2.33 -5.35
N TYR A 109 10.41 -2.89 -6.51
CA TYR A 109 9.24 -3.75 -6.70
C TYR A 109 9.38 -5.06 -5.91
N ARG A 110 8.28 -5.52 -5.31
CA ARG A 110 8.24 -6.75 -4.51
C ARG A 110 7.28 -7.79 -5.08
N PHE A 111 6.01 -7.44 -5.24
CA PHE A 111 4.97 -8.33 -5.75
C PHE A 111 3.75 -7.52 -6.20
N THR A 112 2.73 -8.18 -6.75
CA THR A 112 1.45 -7.55 -7.11
C THR A 112 0.32 -8.18 -6.31
N LEU A 113 -0.54 -7.36 -5.71
CA LEU A 113 -1.78 -7.80 -5.07
C LEU A 113 -2.69 -8.46 -6.10
N ASP A 114 -3.45 -9.47 -5.66
CA ASP A 114 -4.40 -10.10 -6.56
C ASP A 114 -5.66 -9.24 -6.70
N LYS A 115 -6.49 -9.60 -7.67
CA LYS A 115 -7.71 -8.82 -7.97
C LYS A 115 -8.69 -8.78 -6.80
N HIS A 116 -8.78 -9.84 -6.00
CA HIS A 116 -9.67 -9.92 -4.86
C HIS A 116 -9.23 -8.96 -3.75
N ASP A 117 -7.95 -8.98 -3.39
CA ASP A 117 -7.42 -8.15 -2.32
C ASP A 117 -7.41 -6.68 -2.72
N LEU A 118 -7.07 -6.38 -3.98
CA LEU A 118 -7.18 -5.03 -4.51
C LEU A 118 -8.63 -4.52 -4.49
N HIS A 119 -9.62 -5.38 -4.78
CA HIS A 119 -11.04 -5.01 -4.67
C HIS A 119 -11.42 -4.69 -3.22
N GLU A 120 -11.02 -5.52 -2.27
CA GLU A 120 -11.29 -5.34 -0.84
C GLU A 120 -10.62 -4.07 -0.27
N VAL A 121 -9.41 -3.74 -0.73
CA VAL A 121 -8.73 -2.48 -0.40
C VAL A 121 -9.52 -1.28 -0.92
N ARG A 122 -9.90 -1.28 -2.20
CA ARG A 122 -10.69 -0.19 -2.80
C ARG A 122 -12.01 0.03 -2.09
N LYS A 123 -12.73 -1.05 -1.78
CA LYS A 123 -14.00 -1.01 -1.03
C LYS A 123 -13.83 -0.30 0.32
N ARG A 124 -12.77 -0.62 1.06
CA ARG A 124 -12.47 0.03 2.34
C ARG A 124 -12.06 1.48 2.16
N MET A 125 -11.27 1.81 1.14
CA MET A 125 -10.93 3.20 0.81
C MET A 125 -12.17 4.04 0.51
N ILE A 126 -13.09 3.52 -0.30
CA ILE A 126 -14.36 4.16 -0.66
C ILE A 126 -15.19 4.48 0.60
N ASN A 127 -15.32 3.51 1.51
CA ASN A 127 -16.02 3.71 2.78
C ASN A 127 -15.39 4.84 3.64
N ILE A 128 -14.09 5.09 3.53
CA ILE A 128 -13.39 6.14 4.30
C ILE A 128 -13.62 7.51 3.69
N ILE A 129 -13.66 7.62 2.36
CA ILE A 129 -13.89 8.89 1.67
C ILE A 129 -15.38 9.27 1.58
N GLY A 130 -16.28 8.44 2.12
CA GLY A 130 -17.71 8.73 2.24
C GLY A 130 -18.52 8.53 0.96
N TYR A 131 -18.08 7.62 0.08
CA TYR A 131 -18.78 7.24 -1.14
C TYR A 131 -19.48 5.89 -1.03
#